data_AF-A0A4Q5TG72-F1
#
_entry.id   AF-A0A4Q5TG72-F1
#
_cell.length_a   1.000
_cell.length_b   1.000
_cell.length_c   1.000
_cell.angle_alpha   90.00
_cell.angle_beta   90.00
_cell.angle_gamma   90.00
#
_symmetry.space_group_name_H-M   'P 1'
#
loop_
_entity.id
_entity.type
_entity.pdbx_description
1 polymer ?
#
loop_
_entity_poly.entity_id
_entity_poly.type
_entity_poly.pdbx_seq_one_letter_code
_entity_poly.pdbx_strand_id
1 'polypeptide(L)' 'MTLTAPDPTTTASSVEVRPVGGRIGAVVSGVRLGGGLTPEEVRDVRAALLRHKVLFVRGQHHLDDAEHHAFAATLGV' A
#
# COMPACT_ATOMS: atom_id res chain seq x y z
N MET A 1 -2.79 -27.14 23.64
CA MET A 1 -2.54 -27.02 22.18
C MET A 1 -2.22 -25.56 21.92
N THR A 2 -0.98 -25.33 21.51
CA THR A 2 -0.26 -24.05 21.50
C THR A 2 -0.86 -23.05 20.51
N LEU A 3 -1.13 -21.85 21.02
CA LEU A 3 -1.46 -20.66 20.26
C LEU A 3 -0.20 -20.23 19.48
N THR A 4 -0.15 -20.45 18.17
CA THR A 4 0.90 -19.84 17.33
C THR A 4 0.61 -18.36 17.22
N ALA A 5 1.37 -17.57 17.96
CA ALA A 5 1.47 -16.13 17.75
C ALA A 5 2.06 -15.87 16.35
N PRO A 6 1.53 -14.91 15.57
CA PRO A 6 2.26 -14.38 14.43
C PRO A 6 3.50 -13.64 14.94
N ASP A 7 4.67 -14.03 14.43
CA ASP A 7 5.96 -13.41 14.69
C ASP A 7 5.94 -11.94 14.22
N PRO A 8 6.26 -10.95 15.09
CA PRO A 8 6.24 -9.53 14.71
C PRO A 8 7.50 -9.08 13.95
N THR A 9 8.37 -9.99 13.50
CA THR A 9 9.63 -9.63 12.83
C THR A 9 9.68 -10.15 11.40
N THR A 10 8.94 -9.51 10.50
CA THR A 10 9.27 -9.52 9.08
C THR A 10 9.17 -8.10 8.55
N THR A 11 10.26 -7.38 8.70
CA THR A 11 10.56 -6.14 7.97
C THR A 11 10.83 -6.51 6.51
N ALA A 12 9.80 -6.95 5.80
CA ALA A 12 9.80 -7.04 4.35
C ALA A 12 8.92 -5.89 3.86
N SER A 13 9.53 -4.91 3.22
CA SER A 13 8.83 -3.89 2.43
C SER A 13 8.08 -4.64 1.30
N SER A 14 6.90 -5.17 1.60
CA SER A 14 6.18 -6.15 0.77
C SER A 14 5.00 -5.51 0.06
N VAL A 15 5.26 -4.36 -0.60
CA VAL A 15 4.30 -3.79 -1.54
C VAL A 15 4.25 -4.71 -2.76
N GLU A 16 3.27 -5.61 -2.80
CA GLU A 16 3.06 -6.50 -3.93
C GLU A 16 2.30 -5.79 -5.04
N VAL A 17 2.86 -5.77 -6.25
CA VAL A 17 2.28 -5.07 -7.40
C VAL A 17 1.93 -6.08 -8.49
N ARG A 18 0.63 -6.26 -8.77
CA ARG A 18 0.13 -7.14 -9.83
C ARG A 18 -0.50 -6.32 -10.97
N PRO A 19 0.10 -6.27 -12.17
CA PRO A 19 -0.48 -5.60 -13.33
C PRO A 19 -1.89 -6.13 -13.66
N VAL A 20 -2.81 -5.24 -14.05
CA VAL A 20 -4.19 -5.61 -14.43
C VAL A 20 -4.39 -5.55 -15.93
N GLY A 21 -3.69 -4.65 -16.62
CA GLY A 21 -3.75 -4.48 -18.07
C GLY A 21 -2.39 -4.58 -18.73
N GLY A 22 -2.38 -4.59 -20.07
CA GLY A 22 -1.14 -4.70 -20.84
C GLY A 22 -0.23 -3.46 -20.81
N ARG A 23 -0.76 -2.29 -20.40
CA ARG A 23 -0.02 -1.01 -20.44
C ARG A 23 -0.25 -0.10 -19.24
N ILE A 24 -1.40 -0.21 -18.57
CA ILE A 24 -1.77 0.60 -17.42
C ILE A 24 -2.49 -0.27 -16.38
N GLY A 25 -2.43 0.17 -15.14
CA GLY A 25 -3.13 -0.44 -14.02
C GLY A 25 -2.36 -1.54 -13.32
N ALA A 26 -2.28 -1.45 -12.00
CA ALA A 26 -1.85 -2.54 -11.13
C ALA A 26 -2.69 -2.60 -9.86
N VAL A 27 -2.93 -3.80 -9.34
CA VAL A 27 -3.42 -4.01 -7.98
C VAL A 27 -2.22 -4.01 -7.04
N VAL A 28 -2.30 -3.23 -5.98
CA VAL A 28 -1.30 -3.22 -4.90
C VAL A 28 -1.88 -3.92 -3.68
N SER A 29 -1.09 -4.83 -3.11
CA SER A 29 -1.41 -5.59 -1.90
C SER A 29 -0.25 -5.52 -0.91
N GLY A 30 -0.46 -5.97 0.33
CA GLY A 30 0.56 -5.92 1.38
C GLY A 30 0.78 -4.54 1.99
N VAL A 31 -0.04 -3.54 1.61
CA VAL A 31 0.00 -2.19 2.18
C VAL A 31 -1.34 -1.82 2.82
N ARG A 32 -1.27 -1.13 3.94
CA ARG A 32 -2.40 -0.51 4.63
C ARG A 32 -2.32 1.00 4.41
N LEU A 33 -3.25 1.57 3.64
CA LEU A 33 -3.24 3.00 3.32
C LEU A 33 -3.63 3.83 4.55
N GLY A 34 -3.06 5.03 4.67
CA GLY A 34 -3.36 5.96 5.76
C GLY A 34 -2.20 6.92 6.03
N GLY A 35 -2.25 7.61 7.17
CA GLY A 35 -1.16 8.50 7.59
C GLY A 35 0.06 7.77 8.17
N GLY A 36 -0.06 6.48 8.46
CA GLY A 36 0.97 5.68 9.13
C GLY A 36 1.92 4.91 8.22
N LEU A 37 1.89 5.12 6.89
CA LEU A 37 2.84 4.43 6.00
C LEU A 37 4.28 4.85 6.33
N THR A 38 5.18 3.88 6.28
CA THR A 38 6.61 4.14 6.34
C THR A 38 7.07 4.88 5.07
N PRO A 39 8.18 5.65 5.14
CA PRO A 39 8.75 6.29 3.96
C PRO A 39 9.09 5.33 2.82
N GLU A 40 9.44 4.09 3.16
CA GLU A 40 9.75 3.02 2.21
C GLU A 40 8.50 2.57 1.44
N GLU A 41 7.40 2.33 2.14
CA GLU A 41 6.13 1.97 1.49
C GLU A 41 5.59 3.10 0.62
N VAL A 42 5.67 4.36 1.09
CA VAL A 42 5.28 5.53 0.28
C VAL A 42 6.10 5.60 -1.00
N ARG A 43 7.43 5.39 -0.91
CA ARG A 43 8.32 5.36 -2.07
C ARG A 43 7.92 4.26 -3.05
N ASP A 44 7.63 3.06 -2.55
CA ASP A 44 7.32 1.89 -3.38
C ASP A 44 5.94 2.04 -4.05
N VAL A 45 4.92 2.52 -3.32
CA VAL A 45 3.60 2.87 -3.86
C VAL A 45 3.73 3.97 -4.93
N ARG A 46 4.53 5.01 -4.67
CA ARG A 46 4.76 6.08 -5.65
C ARG A 46 5.47 5.57 -6.91
N ALA A 47 6.47 4.69 -6.77
CA ALA A 47 7.15 4.06 -7.90
C ALA A 47 6.19 3.20 -8.73
N ALA A 48 5.33 2.43 -8.06
CA ALA A 48 4.27 1.66 -8.73
C ALA A 48 3.29 2.56 -9.46
N LEU A 49 2.88 3.69 -8.86
CA LEU A 49 1.96 4.65 -9.47
C LEU A 49 2.56 5.28 -10.73
N LEU A 50 3.82 5.69 -10.68
CA LEU A 50 4.52 6.26 -11.84
C LEU A 50 4.68 5.25 -12.98
N ARG A 51 4.92 3.97 -12.66
CA ARG A 51 5.06 2.88 -13.64
C ARG A 51 3.71 2.48 -14.27
N HIS A 52 2.71 2.24 -13.43
CA HIS A 52 1.42 1.66 -13.85
C HIS A 52 0.32 2.68 -14.09
N LYS A 53 0.58 3.97 -13.80
CA LYS A 53 -0.31 5.14 -13.99
C LYS A 53 -1.55 5.18 -13.11
N VAL A 54 -2.10 4.02 -12.77
CA VAL A 54 -3.23 3.84 -11.86
C VAL A 54 -2.99 2.62 -10.99
N LEU A 55 -3.32 2.74 -9.70
CA LEU A 55 -3.20 1.67 -8.73
C LEU A 55 -4.55 1.37 -8.09
N PHE A 56 -4.83 0.09 -7.85
CA PHE A 56 -6.00 -0.36 -7.10
C PHE A 56 -5.53 -0.99 -5.81
N VAL A 57 -5.93 -0.44 -4.67
CA VAL A 57 -5.65 -1.04 -3.36
C VAL A 57 -6.95 -1.59 -2.78
N ARG A 58 -6.99 -2.89 -2.50
CA ARG A 58 -8.20 -3.57 -2.02
C ARG A 58 -8.14 -3.74 -0.49
N GLY A 59 -9.27 -4.02 0.13
CA GLY A 59 -9.35 -4.35 1.56
C GLY A 59 -9.17 -3.18 2.53
N GLN A 60 -9.28 -1.94 2.05
CA GLN A 60 -9.08 -0.73 2.85
C GLN A 60 -10.38 -0.30 3.57
N HIS A 61 -11.03 -1.20 4.31
CA HIS A 61 -12.30 -0.92 5.00
C HIS A 61 -12.17 0.05 6.18
N HIS A 62 -10.96 0.23 6.69
CA HIS A 62 -10.65 1.14 7.80
C HIS A 62 -10.45 2.59 7.34
N LEU A 63 -10.21 2.78 6.04
CA LEU A 63 -9.74 4.03 5.47
C LEU A 63 -10.86 5.06 5.47
N ASP A 64 -10.83 5.94 6.48
CA ASP A 64 -11.76 7.05 6.61
C ASP A 64 -11.29 8.30 5.84
N ASP A 65 -12.07 9.37 5.88
CA ASP A 65 -11.75 10.62 5.16
C ASP A 65 -10.44 11.25 5.64
N ALA A 66 -10.14 11.16 6.94
CA ALA A 66 -8.93 11.74 7.52
C ALA A 66 -7.70 10.93 7.12
N GLU A 67 -7.78 9.61 7.16
CA GLU A 67 -6.72 8.70 6.73
C GLU A 67 -6.50 8.77 5.20
N HIS A 68 -7.56 8.94 4.41
CA HIS A 68 -7.46 9.22 2.97
C HIS A 68 -6.67 10.52 2.71
N HIS A 69 -7.01 11.60 3.41
CA HIS A 69 -6.31 12.88 3.26
C HIS A 69 -4.86 12.77 3.72
N ALA A 70 -4.60 12.10 4.84
CA ALA A 70 -3.25 11.88 5.36
C ALA A 70 -2.40 11.10 4.38
N PHE A 71 -2.94 10.05 3.75
CA PHE A 71 -2.26 9.34 2.68
C PHE A 71 -1.98 10.25 1.47
N ALA A 72 -2.96 11.05 1.03
CA ALA A 72 -2.76 11.98 -0.08
C ALA A 72 -1.63 12.98 0.20
N ALA A 73 -1.53 13.50 1.43
CA ALA A 73 -0.44 14.38 1.86
C ALA A 73 0.94 13.74 1.69
N THR A 74 1.07 12.42 1.93
CA THR A 74 2.35 11.71 1.70
C THR A 74 2.77 11.66 0.23
N LEU A 75 1.84 11.84 -0.70
CA LEU A 75 2.09 11.87 -2.15
C LEU A 75 2.40 13.29 -2.67
N GLY A 76 2.25 14.31 -1.83
CA GLY A 76 2.58 15.71 -2.12
C GLY A 76 1.41 16.59 -2.55
N VAL A 77 0.23 16.39 -1.96
CA VAL A 77 -0.93 17.32 -2.10
C VAL A 77 -0.86 18.49 -1.12
#